data_AF-A0A7W1ZCY1-F1
#
_entry.id   AF-A0A7W1ZCY1-F1
#
_cell.length_a   1.000
_cell.length_b   1.000
_cell.length_c   1.000
_cell.angle_alpha   90.00
_cell.angle_beta   90.00
_cell.angle_gamma   90.00
#
_symmetry.space_group_name_H-M   'P 1'
#
loop_
_entity.id
_entity.type
_entity.pdbx_description
1 polymer ?
#
loop_
_entity_poly.entity_id
_entity_poly.type
_entity_poly.pdbx_seq_one_letter_code
_entity_poly.pdbx_strand_id
1 'polypeptide(L)'
;EEVGKNNDKNGAFVPDGKQLLDNYILREELWACTTCNACVEACPVSIDPLSIIMDMRQYLVMEQSAAPIQLNGAMTNIENNGAPWPYNQMDRLNWKNE
;
A
#
# COMPACT_ATOMS: atom_id res chain seq x y z
N GLU A 1 21.74 9.63 -5.41
CA GLU A 1 22.79 10.67 -5.47
C GLU A 1 23.15 11.22 -4.09
N GLU A 2 22.17 11.53 -3.22
CA GLU A 2 22.44 12.02 -1.85
C GLU A 2 23.23 11.04 -0.98
N VAL A 3 22.88 9.75 -0.98
CA VAL A 3 23.62 8.71 -0.23
C VAL A 3 25.07 8.57 -0.71
N GLY A 4 25.31 8.70 -2.03
CA GLY A 4 26.66 8.70 -2.60
C GLY A 4 27.47 9.91 -2.14
N LYS A 5 26.90 11.13 -2.24
CA LYS A 5 27.50 12.37 -1.76
C LYS A 5 27.79 12.34 -0.25
N ASN A 6 26.96 11.66 0.53
CA ASN A 6 27.15 11.47 1.96
C ASN A 6 28.38 10.58 2.24
N ASN A 7 28.49 9.45 1.52
CA ASN A 7 29.62 8.54 1.63
C ASN A 7 30.94 9.19 1.19
N ASP A 8 30.91 9.98 0.10
CA ASP A 8 32.09 10.68 -0.43
C ASP A 8 32.60 11.76 0.54
N LYS A 9 31.71 12.42 1.28
CA LYS A 9 32.07 13.48 2.25
C LYS A 9 32.57 12.93 3.58
N ASN A 10 31.95 11.86 4.07
CA ASN A 10 32.18 11.35 5.42
C ASN A 10 33.11 10.12 5.46
N GLY A 11 33.43 9.54 4.30
CA GLY A 11 34.21 8.30 4.18
C GLY A 11 33.46 7.04 4.67
N ALA A 12 32.28 7.21 5.24
CA ALA A 12 31.36 6.17 5.71
C ALA A 12 29.92 6.69 5.68
N PHE A 13 28.95 5.78 5.66
CA PHE A 13 27.53 6.15 5.67
C PHE A 13 27.17 6.75 7.04
N VAL A 14 26.82 8.02 7.05
CA VAL A 14 26.24 8.71 8.21
C VAL A 14 24.72 8.75 8.02
N PRO A 15 23.90 8.27 8.97
CA PRO A 15 22.44 8.32 8.83
C PRO A 15 21.95 9.76 8.67
N ASP A 16 21.21 10.03 7.59
CA ASP A 16 20.63 11.35 7.29
C ASP A 16 19.24 11.55 7.89
N GLY A 17 18.72 10.54 8.60
CA GLY A 17 17.39 10.53 9.21
C GLY A 17 16.23 10.44 8.21
N LYS A 18 16.52 10.27 6.91
CA LYS A 18 15.50 10.12 5.87
C LYS A 18 15.18 8.64 5.66
N GLN A 19 13.90 8.34 5.46
CA GLN A 19 13.40 6.99 5.17
C GLN A 19 12.71 6.97 3.81
N LEU A 20 12.58 5.78 3.22
CA LEU A 20 11.89 5.62 1.94
C LEU A 20 10.42 6.08 2.04
N LEU A 21 9.74 5.64 3.09
CA LEU A 21 8.37 6.02 3.42
C LEU A 21 8.37 7.40 4.11
N ASP A 22 7.37 8.22 3.82
CA ASP A 22 7.14 9.57 4.37
C ASP A 22 8.13 10.67 3.92
N ASN A 23 9.39 10.35 3.52
CA ASN A 23 10.30 11.36 2.93
C ASN A 23 10.38 11.33 1.41
N TYR A 24 10.48 10.15 0.80
CA TYR A 24 10.61 10.01 -0.66
C TYR A 24 9.32 9.51 -1.33
N ILE A 25 8.53 8.72 -0.60
CA ILE A 25 7.24 8.21 -1.05
C ILE A 25 6.21 8.60 0.00
N LEU A 26 5.23 9.41 -0.41
CA LEU A 26 4.14 9.85 0.45
C LEU A 26 3.09 8.73 0.56
N ARG A 27 2.43 8.66 1.71
CA ARG A 27 1.35 7.68 1.94
C ARG A 27 0.21 7.83 0.92
N GLU A 28 -0.10 9.06 0.52
CA GLU A 28 -1.11 9.35 -0.49
C GLU A 28 -0.74 8.74 -1.85
N GLU A 29 0.53 8.82 -2.27
CA GLU A 29 1.01 8.22 -3.51
C GLU A 29 0.87 6.69 -3.48
N LEU A 30 1.16 6.08 -2.33
CA LEU A 30 0.95 4.65 -2.15
C LEU A 30 -0.53 4.29 -2.33
N TRP A 31 -1.47 5.04 -1.77
CA TRP A 31 -2.91 4.75 -1.85
C TRP A 31 -3.55 5.18 -3.18
N ALA A 32 -2.90 6.05 -3.95
CA ALA A 32 -3.34 6.43 -5.30
C ALA A 32 -3.15 5.29 -6.33
N CYS A 33 -2.24 4.34 -6.08
CA CYS A 33 -2.03 3.19 -6.97
C CYS A 33 -3.31 2.32 -7.05
N THR A 34 -3.91 2.21 -8.24
CA THR A 34 -5.11 1.38 -8.46
C THR A 34 -4.79 -0.08 -8.77
N THR A 35 -3.53 -0.49 -8.59
CA THR A 35 -3.04 -1.85 -8.91
C THR A 35 -3.35 -2.29 -10.35
N CYS A 36 -3.31 -1.36 -11.31
CA CYS A 36 -3.67 -1.60 -12.71
C CYS A 36 -2.62 -2.37 -13.54
N ASN A 37 -1.48 -2.71 -12.94
CA ASN A 37 -0.36 -3.44 -13.56
C ASN A 37 0.35 -2.74 -14.75
N ALA A 38 -0.08 -1.55 -15.16
CA ALA A 38 0.48 -0.85 -16.33
C ALA A 38 1.98 -0.54 -16.21
N CYS A 39 2.48 -0.21 -15.01
CA CYS A 39 3.89 0.08 -14.80
C CYS A 39 4.80 -1.15 -14.98
N VAL A 40 4.30 -2.35 -14.67
CA VAL A 40 5.01 -3.63 -14.84
C VAL A 40 5.09 -3.97 -16.31
N GLU A 41 3.97 -3.84 -17.03
CA GLU A 41 3.90 -4.13 -18.47
C GLU A 41 4.74 -3.17 -19.32
N ALA A 42 4.79 -1.89 -18.94
CA ALA A 42 5.58 -0.89 -19.67
C ALA A 42 7.10 -1.01 -19.40
N CYS A 43 7.53 -1.80 -18.42
CA CYS A 43 8.93 -1.81 -18.01
C CYS A 43 9.83 -2.54 -19.02
N PRO A 44 10.83 -1.87 -19.63
CA PRO A 44 11.72 -2.49 -20.63
C PRO A 44 12.74 -3.47 -20.04
N VAL A 45 12.91 -3.48 -18.72
CA VAL A 45 13.88 -4.32 -17.99
C VAL A 45 13.20 -5.29 -17.03
N SER A 46 11.89 -5.46 -17.16
CA SER A 46 11.11 -6.47 -16.41
C SER A 46 11.24 -6.36 -14.89
N ILE A 47 11.26 -5.14 -14.35
CA ILE A 47 11.07 -4.94 -12.90
C ILE A 47 9.58 -4.93 -12.58
N ASP A 48 9.27 -5.21 -11.32
CA ASP A 48 7.92 -5.16 -10.80
C ASP A 48 7.82 -4.08 -9.71
N PRO A 49 7.47 -2.82 -10.07
CA PRO A 49 7.22 -1.78 -9.07
C PRO A 49 5.94 -2.04 -8.26
N LEU A 50 5.00 -2.84 -8.80
CA LEU A 50 3.70 -3.06 -8.17
C LEU A 50 3.86 -3.88 -6.89
N SER A 51 4.66 -4.95 -6.90
CA SER A 51 4.93 -5.74 -5.68
C SER A 51 5.56 -4.88 -4.58
N ILE A 52 6.55 -4.05 -4.91
CA ILE A 52 7.20 -3.15 -3.94
C ILE A 52 6.16 -2.19 -3.31
N ILE A 53 5.24 -1.63 -4.11
CA ILE A 53 4.15 -0.78 -3.60
C ILE A 53 3.22 -1.56 -2.67
N MET A 54 2.90 -2.81 -3.01
CA MET A 54 2.05 -3.67 -2.19
C MET A 54 2.71 -4.02 -0.85
N ASP A 55 4.01 -4.28 -0.83
CA ASP A 55 4.78 -4.54 0.40
C ASP A 55 4.79 -3.31 1.32
N MET A 56 4.96 -2.11 0.76
CA MET A 56 4.89 -0.86 1.52
C MET A 56 3.48 -0.62 2.11
N ARG A 57 2.42 -0.94 1.35
CA ARG A 57 1.04 -0.89 1.87
C ARG A 57 0.83 -1.90 2.99
N GLN A 58 1.33 -3.12 2.85
CA GLN A 58 1.24 -4.15 3.88
C GLN A 58 1.92 -3.68 5.18
N TYR A 59 3.13 -3.13 5.07
CA TYR A 59 3.85 -2.58 6.21
C TYR A 59 3.06 -1.46 6.91
N LEU A 60 2.45 -0.54 6.16
CA LEU A 60 1.60 0.51 6.72
C LEU A 60 0.40 -0.05 7.50
N VAL A 61 -0.25 -1.11 6.97
CA VAL A 61 -1.43 -1.71 7.59
C VAL A 61 -1.05 -2.55 8.82
N MET A 62 -0.07 -3.45 8.69
CA MET A 62 0.23 -4.45 9.71
C MET A 62 1.16 -3.93 10.80
N GLU A 63 2.17 -3.12 10.47
CA GLU A 63 3.15 -2.64 11.45
C GLU A 63 2.77 -1.27 12.02
N GLN A 64 2.38 -0.33 11.16
CA GLN A 64 2.07 1.05 11.59
C GLN A 64 0.59 1.25 11.97
N SER A 65 -0.28 0.26 11.76
CA SER A 65 -1.73 0.40 11.95
C SER A 65 -2.33 1.62 11.22
N ALA A 66 -1.73 2.03 10.10
CA ALA A 66 -1.98 3.28 9.40
C ALA A 66 -2.79 3.08 8.11
N ALA A 67 -3.77 2.17 8.13
CA ALA A 67 -4.67 1.94 7.01
C ALA A 67 -5.69 3.09 6.85
N PRO A 68 -6.14 3.40 5.61
CA PRO A 68 -7.21 4.36 5.38
C PRO A 68 -8.50 3.97 6.10
N ILE A 69 -9.24 4.95 6.62
CA ILE A 69 -10.45 4.73 7.43
C ILE A 69 -11.48 3.88 6.70
N GLN A 70 -11.66 4.11 5.40
CA GLN A 70 -12.62 3.38 4.57
C GLN A 70 -12.22 1.89 4.43
N LEU A 71 -10.92 1.60 4.34
CA LEU A 71 -10.40 0.25 4.28
C LEU A 71 -10.55 -0.48 5.63
N ASN A 72 -10.36 0.22 6.75
CA ASN A 72 -10.61 -0.36 8.08
C ASN A 72 -12.05 -0.85 8.22
N GLY A 73 -13.03 -0.04 7.80
CA GLY A 73 -14.44 -0.45 7.81
C GLY A 73 -14.68 -1.71 6.97
N ALA A 74 -14.10 -1.78 5.77
CA ALA A 74 -14.21 -2.94 4.91
C ALA A 74 -13.55 -4.19 5.53
N MET A 75 -12.37 -4.07 6.14
CA MET A 75 -11.67 -5.18 6.80
C MET A 75 -12.47 -5.72 7.99
N THR A 76 -13.02 -4.84 8.84
CA THR A 76 -13.89 -5.25 9.95
C THR A 76 -15.17 -5.94 9.47
N ASN A 77 -15.77 -5.48 8.37
CA ASN A 77 -16.93 -6.14 7.79
C ASN A 77 -16.56 -7.53 7.22
N ILE A 78 -15.40 -7.68 6.58
CA ILE A 78 -14.92 -8.97 6.09
C ILE A 78 -14.74 -9.95 7.26
N GLU A 79 -14.13 -9.50 8.35
CA GLU A 79 -13.91 -10.34 9.54
C GLU A 79 -15.22 -10.82 10.18
N ASN A 80 -16.19 -9.92 10.35
CA ASN A 80 -17.44 -10.25 11.05
C ASN A 80 -18.50 -10.91 10.15
N ASN A 81 -18.67 -10.41 8.93
CA ASN A 81 -19.77 -10.76 8.04
C ASN A 81 -19.33 -11.60 6.84
N GLY A 82 -18.03 -11.78 6.61
CA GLY A 82 -17.50 -12.45 5.41
C GLY A 82 -17.69 -11.64 4.12
N ALA A 83 -18.04 -10.36 4.22
CA ALA A 83 -18.24 -9.46 3.10
C ALA A 83 -17.73 -8.04 3.46
N PRO A 84 -17.15 -7.28 2.52
CA PRO A 84 -16.65 -5.93 2.79
C PRO A 84 -17.75 -4.90 3.04
N TRP A 85 -18.98 -5.22 2.68
CA TRP A 85 -20.14 -4.36 2.82
C TRP A 85 -20.91 -4.68 4.11
N PRO A 86 -21.54 -3.68 4.75
CA PRO A 86 -22.26 -3.86 6.01
C PRO A 86 -23.66 -4.47 5.83
N TYR A 87 -23.89 -5.28 4.79
CA TYR A 87 -25.19 -5.90 4.52
C TYR A 87 -25.39 -7.15 5.37
N ASN A 88 -26.64 -7.41 5.75
CA ASN A 88 -27.00 -8.64 6.45
C ASN A 88 -26.82 -9.85 5.52
N GLN A 89 -26.24 -10.93 6.04
CA GLN A 89 -26.07 -12.17 5.29
C GLN A 89 -27.41 -12.76 4.81
N MET A 90 -28.50 -12.56 5.56
CA MET A 90 -29.84 -13.02 5.18
C MET A 90 -30.36 -12.35 3.91
N ASP A 91 -29.96 -11.11 3.65
CA ASP A 91 -30.41 -10.32 2.50
C ASP A 91 -29.67 -10.70 1.21
N ARG A 92 -28.65 -11.57 1.29
CA ARG A 92 -27.82 -11.99 0.14
C ARG A 92 -28.63 -12.61 -1.00
N LEU A 93 -29.79 -13.21 -0.72
CA LEU A 93 -30.65 -13.87 -1.71
C LEU A 93 -31.80 -12.99 -2.24
N ASN A 94 -31.90 -11.73 -1.80
CA ASN A 94 -33.03 -10.87 -2.17
C ASN A 94 -33.11 -10.63 -3.70
N TRP A 95 -31.96 -10.55 -4.40
CA TRP A 95 -31.89 -10.42 -5.87
C TRP A 95 -32.58 -11.55 -6.65
N LYS A 96 -32.79 -12.72 -6.03
CA LYS A 96 -33.49 -13.84 -6.67
C LYS A 96 -34.99 -13.55 -6.84
N ASN A 97 -35.55 -12.73 -5.97
CA ASN A 97 -36.98 -12.42 -5.92
C ASN A 97 -37.30 -11.03 -6.52
N GLU A 98 -36.28 -10.33 -7.04
CA GLU A 98 -36.43 -9.15 -7.91
C GLU A 98 -36.77 -9.59 -9.33
#